data_AF-A0A5C4UJL5-F1
#
_entry.id   AF-A0A5C4UJL5-F1
#
_cell.length_a   1.000
_cell.length_b   1.000
_cell.length_c   1.000
_cell.angle_alpha   90.00
_cell.angle_beta   90.00
_cell.angle_gamma   90.00
#
_symmetry.space_group_name_H-M   'P 1'
#
loop_
_entity.id
_entity.type
_entity.pdbx_description
1 polymer ?
#
loop_
_entity_poly.entity_id
_entity_poly.type
_entity_poly.pdbx_seq_one_letter_code
_entity_poly.pdbx_strand_id
1 'polypeptide(L)'
;AVELRNRLGAATGERLPATLVFDYPTPSALADYLHTQLLGDQQGFDGTPPGAVDDGEAEIRRALATIPLAQLRQAGVLDVLLRLAEADVGVSAPQPEESSGIAELEVADLVRLALDGGGEPTGAEEGSDR
;
A
#
# COMPACT_ATOMS: atom_id res chain seq x y z
N ALA A 1 -34.22 -18.87 -19.68
CA ALA A 1 -33.86 -19.22 -18.28
C ALA A 1 -32.94 -20.44 -18.19
N VAL A 2 -33.39 -21.62 -18.66
CA VAL A 2 -32.65 -22.90 -18.48
C VAL A 2 -31.32 -22.97 -19.27
N GLU A 3 -31.27 -22.45 -20.49
CA GLU A 3 -30.00 -22.43 -21.26
C GLU A 3 -28.93 -21.53 -20.63
N LEU A 4 -29.32 -20.36 -20.12
CA LEU A 4 -28.41 -19.46 -19.41
C LEU A 4 -27.82 -20.15 -18.18
N ARG A 5 -28.67 -20.81 -17.37
CA ARG A 5 -28.22 -21.61 -16.22
C ARG A 5 -27.29 -22.73 -16.62
N ASN A 6 -27.58 -23.46 -17.71
CA ASN A 6 -26.75 -24.57 -18.17
C ASN A 6 -25.38 -24.08 -18.65
N ARG A 7 -25.34 -22.97 -19.39
CA ARG A 7 -24.08 -22.34 -19.83
C ARG A 7 -23.27 -21.82 -18.66
N LEU A 8 -23.92 -21.19 -17.68
CA LEU A 8 -23.24 -20.74 -16.48
C LEU A 8 -22.72 -21.89 -15.63
N GLY A 9 -23.53 -22.91 -15.36
CA GLY A 9 -23.10 -24.08 -14.58
C GLY A 9 -21.96 -24.84 -15.28
N ALA A 10 -21.95 -24.88 -16.61
CA ALA A 10 -20.84 -25.44 -17.38
C ALA A 10 -19.57 -24.56 -17.32
N ALA A 11 -19.71 -23.24 -17.26
CA ALA A 11 -18.59 -22.31 -17.18
C ALA A 11 -17.97 -22.21 -15.78
N THR A 12 -18.79 -22.31 -14.73
CA THR A 12 -18.37 -22.15 -13.33
C THR A 12 -18.09 -23.48 -12.63
N GLY A 13 -18.50 -24.62 -13.23
CA GLY A 13 -18.39 -25.93 -12.59
C GLY A 13 -19.39 -26.17 -11.44
N GLU A 14 -20.24 -25.18 -11.15
CA GLU A 14 -21.16 -25.20 -10.02
C GLU A 14 -22.55 -25.70 -10.39
N ARG A 15 -23.16 -26.47 -9.48
CA ARG A 15 -24.52 -26.99 -9.67
C ARG A 15 -25.54 -25.92 -9.27
N LEU A 16 -25.78 -24.99 -10.19
CA LEU A 16 -26.71 -23.87 -9.98
C LEU A 16 -28.16 -24.35 -9.77
N PRO A 17 -28.80 -23.99 -8.64
CA PRO A 17 -30.22 -24.27 -8.36
C PRO A 17 -31.15 -23.76 -9.47
N ALA A 18 -32.21 -24.52 -9.77
CA ALA A 18 -33.17 -24.16 -10.81
C ALA A 18 -34.00 -22.91 -10.48
N THR A 19 -34.02 -22.48 -9.22
CA THR A 19 -34.77 -21.32 -8.74
C THR A 19 -34.03 -20.00 -8.92
N LEU A 20 -32.71 -20.01 -9.16
CA LEU A 20 -31.88 -18.79 -9.21
C LEU A 20 -32.35 -17.76 -10.24
N VAL A 21 -32.91 -18.20 -11.37
CA VAL A 21 -33.43 -17.27 -12.39
C VAL A 21 -34.72 -16.57 -11.94
N PHE A 22 -35.44 -17.17 -10.98
CA PHE A 22 -36.63 -16.58 -10.37
C PHE A 22 -36.26 -15.70 -9.17
N ASP A 23 -35.26 -16.10 -8.39
CA ASP A 23 -34.75 -15.33 -7.23
C ASP A 23 -33.98 -14.08 -7.70
N TYR A 24 -33.30 -14.16 -8.83
CA TYR A 24 -32.52 -13.08 -9.45
C TYR A 24 -32.99 -12.83 -10.90
N PRO A 25 -34.11 -12.09 -11.07
CA PRO A 25 -34.76 -11.92 -12.38
C PRO A 25 -33.96 -11.03 -13.34
N THR A 26 -33.00 -10.26 -12.82
CA THR A 26 -32.13 -9.40 -13.61
C THR A 26 -30.74 -10.01 -13.79
N PRO A 27 -30.12 -9.88 -14.99
CA PRO A 27 -28.76 -10.37 -15.23
C PRO A 27 -27.71 -9.83 -14.25
N SER A 28 -27.84 -8.57 -13.81
CA SER A 28 -26.94 -7.94 -12.82
C SER A 28 -27.01 -8.64 -11.47
N ALA A 29 -28.21 -8.78 -10.89
CA ALA A 29 -28.39 -9.44 -9.60
C ALA A 29 -27.92 -10.92 -9.61
N LEU A 30 -28.07 -11.61 -10.74
CA LEU A 30 -27.52 -12.95 -10.91
C LEU A 30 -25.97 -12.93 -10.94
N ALA A 31 -25.37 -11.97 -11.65
CA ALA A 31 -23.92 -11.81 -11.69
C ALA A 31 -23.33 -11.49 -10.32
N ASP A 32 -23.96 -10.61 -9.54
CA ASP A 32 -23.53 -10.26 -8.18
C ASP A 32 -23.59 -11.45 -7.23
N TYR A 33 -24.67 -12.24 -7.30
CA TYR A 33 -24.81 -13.47 -6.53
C TYR A 33 -23.68 -14.46 -6.85
N LEU A 34 -23.36 -14.64 -8.13
CA LEU A 34 -22.30 -15.56 -8.56
C LEU A 34 -20.91 -15.06 -8.21
N HIS A 35 -20.68 -13.75 -8.31
CA HIS A 35 -19.44 -13.12 -7.89
C HIS A 35 -19.17 -13.42 -6.42
N THR A 36 -20.18 -13.25 -5.57
CA THR A 36 -20.10 -13.55 -4.13
C THR A 36 -19.88 -15.04 -3.86
N GLN A 37 -20.57 -15.93 -4.58
CA GLN A 37 -20.42 -17.38 -4.39
C GLN A 37 -19.07 -17.93 -4.86
N LEU A 38 -18.49 -17.37 -5.93
CA LEU A 38 -17.27 -17.87 -6.54
C LEU A 38 -16.00 -17.29 -5.93
N LEU A 39 -16.02 -16.01 -5.56
CA LEU A 39 -14.87 -15.36 -4.92
C LEU A 39 -14.92 -15.47 -3.40
N GLY A 40 -16.02 -15.99 -2.86
CA GLY A 40 -16.30 -15.97 -1.44
C GLY A 40 -16.62 -14.57 -0.95
N ASP A 41 -17.20 -14.51 0.24
CA ASP A 41 -17.41 -13.27 0.97
C ASP A 41 -16.04 -12.70 1.39
N GLN A 42 -15.31 -12.11 0.44
CA GLN A 42 -14.20 -11.22 0.73
C GLN A 42 -14.80 -9.92 1.26
N GLN A 43 -15.45 -10.00 2.43
CA GLN A 43 -15.67 -8.84 3.28
C GLN A 43 -14.29 -8.31 3.59
N GLY A 44 -13.90 -7.26 2.87
CA GLY A 44 -12.76 -6.47 3.27
C GLY A 44 -11.87 -5.94 2.16
N PHE A 45 -12.32 -5.72 0.93
CA PHE A 45 -11.60 -4.78 0.04
C PHE A 45 -12.56 -4.04 -0.90
N ASP A 46 -13.53 -3.31 -0.36
CA ASP A 46 -14.08 -2.18 -1.12
C ASP A 46 -14.53 -1.06 -0.17
N GLY A 47 -13.89 0.11 -0.28
CA GLY A 47 -14.19 1.30 0.54
C GLY A 47 -13.14 1.69 1.60
N THR A 48 -11.85 1.49 1.32
CA THR A 48 -10.71 1.83 2.19
C THR A 48 -10.68 3.34 2.52
N PRO A 49 -11.00 3.78 3.77
CA PRO A 49 -10.68 5.14 4.22
C PRO A 49 -9.15 5.35 4.15
N PRO A 50 -8.64 6.58 3.94
CA PRO A 50 -7.20 6.84 3.98
C PRO A 50 -6.66 6.41 5.34
N GLY A 51 -5.88 5.31 5.36
CA GLY A 51 -5.44 4.57 6.54
C GLY A 51 -5.69 3.05 6.46
N ALA A 52 -6.73 2.60 5.77
CA ALA A 52 -7.02 1.16 5.66
C ALA A 52 -6.12 0.41 4.66
N VAL A 53 -5.45 1.13 3.74
CA VAL A 53 -4.35 0.56 2.92
C VAL A 53 -3.16 0.22 3.82
N ASP A 54 -2.84 1.12 4.76
CA ASP A 54 -1.80 0.90 5.76
C ASP A 54 -2.18 -0.22 6.75
N ASP A 55 -3.47 -0.33 7.13
CA ASP A 55 -3.96 -1.42 7.98
C ASP A 55 -3.85 -2.79 7.28
N GLY A 56 -4.26 -2.87 6.02
CA GLY A 56 -4.15 -4.10 5.22
C GLY A 56 -2.69 -4.51 4.99
N GLU A 57 -1.82 -3.53 4.71
CA GLU A 57 -0.38 -3.78 4.59
C GLU A 57 0.23 -4.24 5.94
N ALA A 58 -0.17 -3.62 7.05
CA ALA A 58 0.27 -4.00 8.39
C ALA A 58 -0.19 -5.41 8.76
N GLU A 59 -1.41 -5.81 8.38
CA GLU A 59 -1.92 -7.16 8.58
C GLU A 59 -1.13 -8.20 7.76
N ILE A 60 -0.87 -7.92 6.48
CA ILE A 60 -0.03 -8.77 5.63
C ILE A 60 1.37 -8.90 6.23
N ARG A 61 1.99 -7.79 6.64
CA ARG A 61 3.33 -7.77 7.27
C ARG A 61 3.35 -8.60 8.56
N ARG A 62 2.29 -8.50 9.38
CA ARG A 62 2.14 -9.26 10.61
C ARG A 62 1.95 -10.75 10.35
N ALA A 63 1.13 -11.11 9.37
CA ALA A 63 0.91 -12.50 8.98
C ALA A 63 2.23 -13.14 8.49
N LEU A 64 2.97 -12.45 7.62
CA LEU A 64 4.28 -12.88 7.13
C LEU A 64 5.30 -13.06 8.26
N ALA A 65 5.31 -12.17 9.25
CA ALA A 65 6.20 -12.28 10.42
C ALA A 65 5.91 -13.49 11.31
N THR A 66 4.69 -14.04 11.25
CA THR A 66 4.26 -15.18 12.08
C THR A 66 4.46 -16.53 11.39
N ILE A 67 4.61 -16.54 10.06
CA ILE A 67 4.78 -17.77 9.27
C ILE A 67 6.27 -18.17 9.25
N PRO A 68 6.65 -19.41 9.65
CA PRO A 68 8.02 -19.86 9.56
C PRO A 68 8.56 -19.85 8.13
N LEU A 69 9.77 -19.30 7.92
CA LEU A 69 10.40 -19.20 6.60
C LEU A 69 10.51 -20.55 5.86
N ALA A 70 10.68 -21.64 6.59
CA ALA A 70 10.72 -22.99 6.01
C ALA A 70 9.41 -23.36 5.29
N GLN A 71 8.28 -22.91 5.81
CA GLN A 71 6.96 -23.17 5.23
C GLN A 71 6.75 -22.34 3.95
N LEU A 72 7.22 -21.09 3.95
CA LEU A 72 7.20 -20.24 2.75
C LEU A 72 8.09 -20.79 1.64
N ARG A 73 9.25 -21.37 1.98
CA ARG A 73 10.13 -22.07 1.03
C ARG A 73 9.49 -23.32 0.45
N GLN A 74 8.87 -24.15 1.30
CA GLN A 74 8.21 -25.37 0.85
C GLN A 74 7.03 -25.08 -0.10
N ALA A 75 6.33 -23.97 0.12
CA ALA A 75 5.25 -23.50 -0.75
C ALA A 75 5.75 -22.78 -2.02
N GLY A 76 7.05 -22.52 -2.17
CA GLY A 76 7.63 -21.78 -3.29
C GLY A 76 7.28 -20.28 -3.33
N VAL A 77 6.59 -19.77 -2.30
CA VAL A 77 6.18 -18.36 -2.20
C VAL A 77 7.39 -17.46 -1.96
N LEU A 78 8.39 -17.94 -1.22
CA LEU A 78 9.58 -17.13 -0.90
C LEU A 78 10.32 -16.68 -2.16
N ASP A 79 10.46 -17.54 -3.16
CA ASP A 79 11.12 -17.22 -4.43
C ASP A 79 10.36 -16.17 -5.25
N VAL A 80 9.02 -16.16 -5.14
CA VAL A 80 8.17 -15.14 -5.77
C VAL A 80 8.33 -13.80 -5.05
N LEU A 81 8.32 -13.81 -3.72
CA LEU A 81 8.52 -12.59 -2.91
C LEU A 81 9.89 -11.97 -3.15
N LEU A 82 10.96 -12.76 -3.21
CA LEU A 82 12.31 -12.26 -3.51
C LEU A 82 12.41 -11.68 -4.91
N ARG A 83 11.80 -12.32 -5.92
CA ARG A 83 11.75 -11.80 -7.29
C ARG A 83 10.97 -10.49 -7.39
N LEU A 84 9.86 -10.37 -6.67
CA LEU A 84 9.06 -9.14 -6.63
C LEU A 84 9.82 -8.03 -5.90
N ALA A 85 10.47 -8.33 -4.78
CA ALA A 85 11.29 -7.37 -4.06
C ALA A 85 12.44 -6.83 -4.92
N GLU A 86 13.12 -7.69 -5.69
CA GLU A 86 14.15 -7.30 -6.65
C GLU A 86 13.62 -6.38 -7.76
N ALA A 87 12.38 -6.58 -8.21
CA ALA A 87 11.74 -5.73 -9.21
C ALA A 87 11.33 -4.35 -8.67
N ASP A 88 11.06 -4.26 -7.36
CA ASP A 88 10.56 -3.05 -6.69
C ASP A 88 11.67 -2.17 -6.08
N VAL A 89 12.92 -2.66 -6.01
CA VAL A 89 14.10 -1.85 -5.61
C VAL A 89 14.30 -0.62 -6.53
N GLY A 90 13.64 -0.57 -7.68
CA GLY A 90 13.61 0.61 -8.57
C GLY A 90 12.71 1.76 -8.11
N VAL A 91 11.78 1.56 -7.16
CA VAL A 91 10.74 2.55 -6.79
C VAL A 91 10.76 2.95 -5.31
N SER A 92 11.62 2.34 -4.48
CA SER A 92 11.86 2.79 -3.11
C SER A 92 13.31 2.61 -2.70
N ALA A 93 14.20 3.40 -3.27
CA ALA A 93 15.24 3.95 -2.41
C ALA A 93 14.52 5.00 -1.54
N PRO A 94 14.59 4.94 -0.19
CA PRO A 94 14.33 6.14 0.59
C PRO A 94 15.30 7.18 0.04
N GLN A 95 14.79 8.16 -0.71
CA GLN A 95 15.57 9.34 -0.98
C GLN A 95 15.89 9.90 0.40
N PRO A 96 17.16 10.12 0.75
CA PRO A 96 17.50 10.85 1.96
C PRO A 96 16.99 12.27 1.77
N GLU A 97 15.71 12.48 2.04
CA GLU A 97 15.12 13.78 2.35
C GLU A 97 15.55 14.12 3.78
N GLU A 98 16.85 14.16 4.07
CA GLU A 98 17.36 14.57 5.37
C GLU A 98 18.86 14.91 5.34
N SER A 99 19.12 16.21 5.46
CA SER A 99 20.38 16.86 5.85
C SER A 99 21.47 17.02 4.78
N SER A 100 21.46 18.17 4.09
CA SER A 100 22.71 18.83 3.67
C SER A 100 23.48 19.26 4.93
N GLY A 101 23.91 18.27 5.70
CA GLY A 101 24.25 18.40 7.10
C GLY A 101 25.72 18.66 7.27
N ILE A 102 26.20 19.87 6.94
CA ILE A 102 27.53 20.44 7.27
C ILE A 102 28.77 19.68 6.74
N ALA A 103 28.73 18.35 6.67
CA ALA A 103 29.83 17.45 6.36
C ALA A 103 30.22 17.43 4.86
N GLU A 104 29.33 17.90 3.99
CA GLU A 104 29.58 17.99 2.53
C GLU A 104 30.00 19.39 2.07
N LEU A 105 30.01 20.38 2.97
CA LEU A 105 30.42 21.74 2.62
C LEU A 105 31.94 21.87 2.58
N GLU A 106 32.46 22.51 1.53
CA GLU A 106 33.86 22.88 1.49
C GLU A 106 34.15 23.89 2.62
N VAL A 107 35.38 23.90 3.14
CA VAL A 107 35.82 24.80 4.22
C VAL A 107 35.47 26.27 3.94
N ALA A 108 35.52 26.70 2.67
CA ALA A 108 35.16 28.05 2.26
C ALA A 108 33.67 28.38 2.51
N ASP A 109 32.77 27.43 2.29
CA ASP A 109 31.33 27.62 2.46
C ASP A 109 30.93 27.58 3.94
N LEU A 110 31.62 26.76 4.75
CA LEU A 110 31.47 26.76 6.21
C LEU A 110 31.82 28.11 6.84
N VAL A 111 32.91 28.74 6.37
CA VAL A 111 33.34 30.05 6.85
C VAL A 111 32.33 31.13 6.48
N ARG A 112 31.77 31.07 5.27
CA ARG A 112 30.70 31.99 4.84
C ARG A 112 29.45 31.85 5.69
N LEU A 113 29.00 30.62 5.94
CA LEU A 113 27.82 30.35 6.76
C LEU A 113 28.00 30.83 8.22
N ALA A 114 29.18 30.68 8.79
CA ALA A 114 29.49 31.16 10.14
C ALA A 114 29.56 32.69 10.26
N LEU A 115 29.95 33.39 9.19
CA LEU A 115 29.99 34.85 9.14
C LEU A 115 28.61 35.46 8.85
N ASP A 116 27.73 34.73 8.18
CA ASP A 116 26.39 35.19 7.77
C ASP A 116 25.28 34.77 8.76
N GLY A 117 25.44 33.65 9.48
CA GLY A 117 24.46 33.08 10.41
C GLY A 117 24.50 33.64 11.84
N GLY A 118 25.44 34.55 12.14
CA GLY A 118 25.60 35.19 13.45
C GLY A 118 24.86 36.53 13.55
N GLY A 119 23.55 36.56 13.32
CA GLY A 119 22.73 37.75 13.48
C GLY A 119 21.67 37.56 14.57
N GLU A 120 21.96 37.97 15.81
CA GLU A 120 20.91 38.38 16.75
C GLU A 120 20.99 39.91 16.90
N PRO A 121 20.01 40.66 16.36
CA PRO A 121 19.89 42.10 16.54
C PRO A 121 19.18 42.39 17.87
N THR A 122 19.93 42.79 18.90
CA THR A 122 19.33 43.52 20.02
C THR A 122 19.39 45.02 19.70
N GLY A 123 18.31 45.52 19.11
CA GLY A 123 18.05 46.95 19.09
C GLY A 123 17.66 47.44 20.47
N ALA A 124 18.16 48.61 20.87
CA ALA A 124 17.46 49.67 21.60
C ALA A 124 18.45 50.52 22.41
N GLU A 125 18.76 51.71 21.85
CA GLU A 125 18.85 53.02 22.53
C GLU A 125 19.99 53.21 23.57
N GLU A 126 20.73 54.31 23.65
CA GLU A 126 20.48 55.71 23.32
C GLU A 126 21.80 56.39 22.91
N GLY A 127 21.74 57.26 21.91
CA GLY A 127 22.60 58.44 21.94
C GLY A 127 22.00 59.44 22.93
N SER A 128 22.81 59.95 23.85
CA SER A 128 22.54 61.24 24.48
C SER A 128 23.83 61.89 24.98
N ASP A 129 24.36 62.75 24.12
CA ASP A 129 24.78 64.12 24.44
C ASP A 129 25.03 64.44 25.94
N ARG A 130 26.32 64.49 26.34
CA ARG A 130 26.96 65.66 26.96
C ARG A 130 28.44 65.44 27.31
#